data_AF-A0A1V4ACM2-F1
#
_entry.id   AF-A0A1V4ACM2-F1
#
_cell.length_a   1.000
_cell.length_b   1.000
_cell.length_c   1.000
_cell.angle_alpha   90.00
_cell.angle_beta   90.00
_cell.angle_gamma   90.00
#
_symmetry.space_group_name_H-M   'P 1'
#
loop_
_entity.id
_entity.type
_entity.pdbx_description
1 polymer ?
#
loop_
_entity_poly.entity_id
_entity_poly.type
_entity_poly.pdbx_seq_one_letter_code
_entity_poly.pdbx_strand_id
1 'polypeptide(L)'
;MDPVAGPVCGVGLITLGVLMHYVKDRVASGSIHRNSVIGIRTKATMSSDNAWSAGHAAAAPMLTVTYLTAYALGSITLAISLVFAVSDVENPAVIVIPLSGIGAVLVLLSVAAAKADAAARTAERTQG
;
A
#
# COMPACT_ATOMS: atom_id res chain seq x y z
N MET A 1 -15.81 -9.59 23.19
CA MET A 1 -15.22 -9.28 21.87
C MET A 1 -14.23 -10.40 21.54
N ASP A 2 -14.08 -10.85 20.28
CA ASP A 2 -13.12 -11.91 19.98
C ASP A 2 -11.68 -11.39 20.19
N PRO A 3 -10.89 -11.97 21.10
CA PRO A 3 -9.57 -11.42 21.46
C PRO A 3 -8.55 -11.50 20.31
N VAL A 4 -8.94 -12.08 19.18
CA VAL A 4 -8.09 -12.40 18.04
C VAL A 4 -8.20 -11.34 16.94
N ALA A 5 -9.31 -10.58 16.85
CA ALA A 5 -9.53 -9.61 15.76
C ALA A 5 -8.48 -8.48 15.70
N GLY A 6 -8.18 -7.85 16.84
CA GLY A 6 -7.19 -6.75 16.92
C GLY A 6 -5.78 -7.17 16.46
N PRO A 7 -5.21 -8.24 17.02
CA PRO A 7 -3.93 -8.79 16.57
C PRO A 7 -3.93 -9.20 15.09
N VAL A 8 -4.99 -9.84 14.60
CA VAL A 8 -5.12 -10.23 13.18
C VAL A 8 -5.08 -9.01 12.26
N CYS A 9 -5.81 -7.94 12.58
CA CYS A 9 -5.77 -6.71 11.80
C CYS A 9 -4.40 -6.02 11.84
N GLY A 10 -3.74 -5.98 13.01
CA GLY A 10 -2.40 -5.42 13.16
C GLY A 10 -1.35 -6.17 12.33
N VAL A 11 -1.35 -7.50 12.41
CA VAL A 11 -0.47 -8.37 11.61
C VAL A 11 -0.76 -8.23 10.11
N GLY A 12 -2.03 -8.13 9.73
CA GLY A 12 -2.44 -7.88 8.34
C GLY A 12 -1.88 -6.58 7.79
N LEU A 13 -1.95 -5.49 8.54
CA LEU A 13 -1.40 -4.18 8.15
C LEU A 13 0.13 -4.22 8.01
N ILE A 14 0.83 -4.88 8.95
CA ILE A 14 2.28 -5.04 8.87
C ILE A 14 2.66 -5.86 7.64
N THR A 15 1.97 -6.99 7.40
CA THR A 15 2.22 -7.86 6.25
C THR A 15 2.00 -7.12 4.93
N LEU A 16 0.93 -6.30 4.85
CA LEU A 16 0.67 -5.45 3.70
C LEU A 16 1.77 -4.40 3.49
N GLY A 17 2.25 -3.77 4.58
CA GLY A 17 3.40 -2.86 4.55
C GLY A 17 4.68 -3.51 4.01
N VAL A 18 4.98 -4.73 4.46
CA VAL A 18 6.12 -5.54 3.96
C VAL A 18 5.98 -5.81 2.47
N LEU A 19 4.80 -6.23 2.02
CA LEU A 19 4.54 -6.52 0.61
C LEU A 19 4.73 -5.27 -0.26
N MET A 20 4.21 -4.12 0.19
CA MET A 20 4.34 -2.86 -0.53
C MET A 20 5.79 -2.36 -0.60
N HIS A 21 6.55 -2.48 0.50
CA HIS A 21 7.97 -2.16 0.52
C HIS A 21 8.73 -3.04 -0.48
N TYR A 22 8.50 -4.36 -0.45
CA TYR A 22 9.11 -5.29 -1.38
C TYR A 22 8.81 -4.96 -2.85
N VAL A 23 7.54 -4.66 -3.18
CA VAL A 23 7.15 -4.27 -4.55
C VAL A 23 7.85 -2.98 -4.96
N LYS A 24 7.90 -1.98 -4.08
CA LYS A 24 8.60 -0.70 -4.35
C LYS A 24 10.08 -0.91 -4.60
N ASP A 25 10.76 -1.73 -3.80
CA ASP A 25 12.20 -2.00 -4.00
C ASP A 25 12.46 -2.79 -5.28
N ARG A 26 11.61 -3.75 -5.63
CA ARG A 26 11.72 -4.49 -6.89
C ARG A 26 11.50 -3.57 -8.10
N VAL A 27 10.54 -2.66 -8.04
CA VAL A 27 10.32 -1.65 -9.07
C VAL A 27 11.51 -0.68 -9.16
N ALA A 28 12.01 -0.19 -8.02
CA ALA A 28 13.13 0.74 -7.96
C ALA A 28 14.45 0.14 -8.46
N SER A 29 14.65 -1.18 -8.26
CA SER A 29 15.83 -1.90 -8.75
C SER A 29 15.89 -2.03 -10.28
N GLY A 30 14.83 -1.63 -11.01
CA GLY A 30 14.74 -1.81 -12.46
C GLY A 30 14.63 -3.27 -12.92
N SER A 31 14.59 -4.24 -11.98
CA SER A 31 14.51 -5.66 -12.30
C SER A 31 13.14 -6.08 -12.87
N ILE A 32 12.11 -5.25 -12.67
CA ILE A 32 10.77 -5.50 -13.18
C ILE A 32 10.55 -4.76 -14.50
N HIS A 33 10.76 -5.50 -15.58
CA HIS A 33 10.28 -5.12 -16.92
C HIS A 33 8.75 -5.23 -16.99
N ARG A 34 8.16 -4.57 -17.99
CA ARG A 34 6.72 -4.62 -18.28
C ARG A 34 6.25 -6.07 -18.33
N ASN A 35 5.45 -6.49 -17.35
CA ASN A 35 4.97 -7.87 -17.24
C ASN A 35 3.54 -7.94 -16.66
N SER A 36 2.88 -9.07 -16.86
CA SER A 36 1.49 -9.32 -16.43
C SER A 36 1.37 -10.03 -15.07
N VAL A 37 2.38 -9.96 -14.21
CA VAL A 37 2.48 -10.67 -12.92
C VAL A 37 2.82 -9.73 -11.75
N ILE A 38 3.64 -8.69 -11.93
CA ILE A 38 4.05 -7.80 -10.82
C ILE A 38 4.05 -6.34 -11.26
N GLY A 39 3.46 -5.43 -10.45
CA GLY A 39 3.48 -3.97 -10.65
C GLY A 39 2.09 -3.32 -10.73
N ILE A 40 2.05 -2.01 -10.99
CA ILE A 40 0.80 -1.25 -11.20
C ILE A 40 0.37 -1.43 -12.66
N ARG A 41 -0.68 -2.22 -12.89
CA ARG A 41 -1.16 -2.58 -14.23
C ARG A 41 -2.43 -1.83 -14.57
N THR A 42 -2.27 -0.69 -15.24
CA THR A 42 -3.37 0.00 -15.89
C THR A 42 -3.21 -0.13 -17.40
N LYS A 43 -4.28 0.16 -18.15
CA LYS A 43 -4.22 0.17 -19.62
C LYS A 43 -3.11 1.11 -20.12
N ALA A 44 -2.85 2.21 -19.42
CA ALA A 44 -1.80 3.16 -19.76
C ALA A 44 -0.40 2.66 -19.36
N THR A 45 -0.20 2.12 -18.15
CA THR A 45 1.15 1.66 -17.76
C THR A 45 1.65 0.47 -18.58
N MET A 46 0.74 -0.27 -19.21
CA MET A 46 1.04 -1.44 -20.04
C MET A 46 1.18 -1.14 -21.55
N SER A 47 1.04 0.12 -21.99
CA SER A 47 1.06 0.45 -23.43
C SER A 47 2.46 0.41 -24.03
N SER A 48 3.48 0.85 -23.29
CA SER A 48 4.88 0.86 -23.72
C SER A 48 5.83 0.76 -22.53
N ASP A 49 7.11 0.48 -22.77
CA ASP A 49 8.14 0.46 -21.72
C ASP A 49 8.40 1.85 -21.13
N ASN A 50 8.24 2.90 -21.94
CA ASN A 50 8.33 4.27 -21.45
C ASN A 50 7.15 4.60 -20.52
N ALA A 51 5.93 4.24 -20.91
CA ALA A 51 4.74 4.42 -20.08
C ALA A 51 4.81 3.61 -18.77
N TRP A 52 5.37 2.39 -18.83
CA TRP A 52 5.66 1.56 -17.67
C TRP A 52 6.62 2.26 -16.70
N SER A 53 7.76 2.72 -17.19
CA SER A 53 8.79 3.40 -16.38
C SER A 53 8.25 4.70 -15.77
N ALA A 54 7.61 5.55 -16.58
CA ALA A 54 7.06 6.82 -16.12
C ALA A 54 5.96 6.65 -15.07
N GLY A 55 5.07 5.67 -15.25
CA GLY A 55 4.02 5.35 -14.28
C GLY A 55 4.58 4.88 -12.95
N HIS A 56 5.57 3.98 -12.98
CA HIS A 56 6.20 3.46 -11.76
C HIS A 56 7.05 4.52 -11.03
N ALA A 57 7.77 5.36 -11.78
CA ALA A 57 8.50 6.49 -11.21
C ALA A 57 7.56 7.48 -10.49
N ALA A 58 6.40 7.79 -11.09
CA ALA A 58 5.41 8.67 -10.48
C ALA A 58 4.73 8.06 -9.24
N ALA A 59 4.61 6.74 -9.17
CA ALA A 59 4.01 6.04 -8.03
C ALA A 59 4.97 5.82 -6.86
N ALA A 60 6.28 5.76 -7.09
CA ALA A 60 7.30 5.48 -6.07
C ALA A 60 7.19 6.33 -4.77
N PRO A 61 7.03 7.67 -4.82
CA PRO A 61 6.87 8.46 -3.60
C PRO A 61 5.57 8.12 -2.85
N MET A 62 4.48 7.86 -3.58
CA MET A 62 3.20 7.51 -2.96
C MET A 62 3.23 6.13 -2.31
N LEU A 63 3.87 5.16 -2.97
CA LEU A 63 4.12 3.83 -2.40
C LEU A 63 4.97 3.91 -1.12
N THR A 64 5.92 4.86 -1.09
CA THR A 64 6.76 5.11 0.09
C THR A 64 5.95 5.59 1.29
N VAL A 65 5.11 6.60 1.08
CA VAL A 65 4.17 7.06 2.11
C VAL A 65 3.25 5.92 2.54
N THR A 66 2.76 5.12 1.59
CA THR A 66 1.81 4.05 1.89
C THR A 66 2.39 2.97 2.80
N TYR A 67 3.60 2.45 2.52
CA TYR A 67 4.17 1.41 3.40
C TYR A 67 4.55 1.97 4.77
N LEU A 68 5.01 3.22 4.86
CA LEU A 68 5.31 3.87 6.14
C LEU A 68 4.03 4.05 6.98
N THR A 69 2.95 4.50 6.35
CA THR A 69 1.63 4.61 6.99
C THR A 69 1.14 3.24 7.46
N ALA A 70 1.29 2.20 6.64
CA ALA A 70 0.91 0.83 7.01
C ALA A 70 1.70 0.32 8.23
N TYR A 71 3.02 0.56 8.30
CA TYR A 71 3.83 0.20 9.45
C TYR A 71 3.47 0.97 10.72
N ALA A 72 3.26 2.29 10.60
CA ALA A 72 2.87 3.12 11.73
C ALA A 72 1.52 2.67 12.31
N LEU A 73 0.50 2.52 11.45
CA LEU A 73 -0.85 2.12 11.88
C LEU A 73 -0.89 0.67 12.36
N GLY A 74 -0.15 -0.24 11.71
CA GLY A 74 -0.02 -1.63 12.15
C GLY A 74 0.61 -1.72 13.55
N SER A 75 1.69 -0.97 13.81
CA SER A 75 2.36 -0.93 15.10
C SER A 75 1.47 -0.33 16.20
N ILE A 76 0.78 0.78 15.91
CA ILE A 76 -0.19 1.40 16.82
C ILE A 76 -1.33 0.43 17.16
N THR A 77 -1.89 -0.24 16.14
CA THR A 77 -2.96 -1.23 16.32
C THR A 77 -2.51 -2.38 17.21
N LEU A 78 -1.28 -2.88 17.01
CA LEU A 78 -0.73 -3.98 17.80
C LEU A 78 -0.52 -3.57 19.27
N ALA A 79 0.04 -2.38 19.50
CA ALA A 79 0.27 -1.84 20.84
C ALA A 79 -1.05 -1.61 21.60
N ILE A 80 -2.04 -1.01 20.94
CA ILE A 80 -3.38 -0.81 21.49
C ILE A 80 -4.02 -2.16 21.83
N SER A 81 -3.99 -3.11 20.90
CA SER A 81 -4.57 -4.44 21.13
C SER A 81 -3.93 -5.15 22.33
N LEU A 82 -2.61 -5.02 22.51
CA LEU A 82 -1.90 -5.61 23.65
C LEU A 82 -2.30 -4.95 24.98
N VAL A 83 -2.41 -3.62 25.03
CA VAL A 83 -2.82 -2.87 26.24
C VAL A 83 -4.25 -3.22 26.65
N PHE A 84 -5.17 -3.33 25.71
CA PHE A 84 -6.56 -3.68 26.03
C PHE A 84 -6.72 -5.16 26.38
N ALA A 85 -5.93 -6.05 25.77
CA ALA A 85 -5.93 -7.47 26.12
C ALA A 85 -5.50 -7.74 27.58
N VAL A 86 -4.61 -6.92 28.14
CA VAL A 86 -4.19 -7.05 29.55
C VAL A 86 -5.10 -6.33 30.54
N SER A 87 -5.98 -5.43 30.06
CA SER A 87 -6.80 -4.56 30.92
C SER A 87 -8.23 -5.05 31.13
N ASP A 88 -8.68 -6.09 30.40
CA ASP A 88 -10.04 -6.66 30.43
C ASP A 88 -11.17 -5.64 30.17
N VAL A 89 -10.83 -4.55 29.47
CA VAL A 89 -11.74 -3.47 29.10
C VAL A 89 -12.18 -3.64 27.65
N GLU A 90 -13.48 -3.88 27.45
CA GLU A 90 -14.10 -3.89 26.12
C GLU A 90 -14.23 -2.45 25.59
N ASN A 91 -13.43 -2.10 24.56
CA ASN A 91 -13.47 -0.78 23.93
C ASN A 91 -13.63 -0.92 22.41
N PRO A 92 -14.68 -0.34 21.79
CA PRO A 92 -14.89 -0.40 20.34
C PRO A 92 -13.74 0.21 19.52
N ALA A 93 -12.90 1.05 20.13
CA ALA A 93 -11.69 1.60 19.51
C ALA A 93 -10.73 0.52 18.99
N VAL A 94 -10.73 -0.67 19.61
CA VAL A 94 -9.89 -1.82 19.20
C VAL A 94 -10.21 -2.30 17.77
N ILE A 95 -11.43 -2.07 17.28
CA ILE A 95 -11.85 -2.45 15.91
C ILE A 95 -11.81 -1.24 14.97
N VAL A 96 -12.28 -0.08 15.42
CA VAL A 96 -12.40 1.12 14.58
C VAL A 96 -11.04 1.60 14.07
N ILE A 97 -10.01 1.56 14.92
CA ILE A 97 -8.65 2.00 14.58
C ILE A 97 -8.07 1.14 13.44
N PRO A 98 -7.98 -0.20 13.55
CA PRO A 98 -7.50 -1.04 12.45
C PRO A 98 -8.30 -0.90 11.16
N LEU A 99 -9.64 -0.82 11.24
CA LEU A 99 -10.48 -0.65 10.06
C LEU A 99 -10.19 0.66 9.33
N SER A 100 -10.05 1.75 10.09
CA SER A 100 -9.68 3.05 9.52
C SER A 100 -8.29 3.01 8.88
N GLY A 101 -7.36 2.24 9.45
CA GLY A 101 -6.02 2.09 8.89
C GLY A 101 -5.98 1.30 7.59
N ILE A 102 -6.78 0.22 7.48
CA ILE A 102 -6.97 -0.51 6.23
C ILE A 102 -7.55 0.42 5.17
N GLY A 103 -8.58 1.19 5.52
CA GLY A 103 -9.19 2.18 4.64
C GLY A 103 -8.18 3.21 4.13
N ALA A 104 -7.36 3.78 5.03
CA ALA A 104 -6.32 4.73 4.66
C ALA A 104 -5.30 4.14 3.68
N VAL A 105 -4.82 2.90 3.92
CA VAL A 105 -3.87 2.22 3.02
C VAL A 105 -4.48 1.98 1.64
N LEU A 106 -5.75 1.56 1.57
CA LEU A 106 -6.46 1.36 0.31
C LEU A 106 -6.63 2.66 -0.50
N VAL A 107 -6.91 3.78 0.19
CA VAL A 107 -6.98 5.09 -0.47
C VAL A 107 -5.62 5.49 -1.03
N LEU A 108 -4.54 5.35 -0.25
CA LEU A 108 -3.19 5.70 -0.70
C LEU A 108 -2.74 4.84 -1.90
N LEU A 109 -3.05 3.54 -1.88
CA LEU A 109 -2.83 2.62 -3.01
C LEU A 109 -3.58 3.06 -4.26
N SER A 110 -4.85 3.45 -4.11
CA SER A 110 -5.69 3.92 -5.21
C SER A 110 -5.15 5.20 -5.82
N VAL A 111 -4.69 6.15 -4.99
CA VAL A 111 -4.05 7.38 -5.45
C VAL A 111 -2.72 7.09 -6.15
N ALA A 112 -1.91 6.16 -5.64
CA ALA A 112 -0.67 5.74 -6.29
C ALA A 112 -0.95 5.16 -7.69
N ALA A 113 -1.98 4.32 -7.82
CA ALA A 113 -2.40 3.75 -9.10
C ALA A 113 -2.90 4.84 -10.08
N ALA A 114 -3.72 5.79 -9.60
CA ALA A 114 -4.20 6.89 -10.43
C ALA A 114 -3.05 7.80 -10.92
N LYS A 115 -2.05 8.07 -10.07
CA LYS A 115 -0.85 8.82 -10.45
C LYS A 115 -0.01 8.09 -11.49
N ALA A 116 0.19 6.77 -11.32
CA ALA A 116 0.91 5.96 -12.29
C ALA A 116 0.24 6.01 -13.67
N ASP A 117 -1.08 5.85 -13.68
CA ASP A 117 -1.90 5.85 -14.89
C ASP A 117 -1.90 7.21 -15.60
N ALA A 118 -1.98 8.30 -14.84
CA ALA A 118 -1.86 9.65 -15.38
C ALA A 118 -0.48 9.91 -16.00
N ALA A 119 0.60 9.53 -15.31
CA ALA A 119 1.97 9.70 -15.81
C ALA A 119 2.23 8.87 -17.08
N ALA A 120 1.74 7.63 -17.11
CA ALA A 120 1.83 6.75 -18.28
C ALA A 120 1.12 7.33 -19.51
N ARG A 121 -0.09 7.87 -19.35
CA ARG A 121 -0.81 8.55 -20.44
C ARG A 121 -0.09 9.78 -20.98
N THR A 122 0.59 10.52 -20.12
CA THR A 122 1.37 11.69 -20.53
C THR A 122 2.58 11.24 -21.33
N ALA A 123 3.30 10.22 -20.86
CA ALA A 123 4.47 9.66 -21.54
C ALA A 123 4.17 9.10 -22.93
N GLU A 124 3.01 8.45 -23.11
CA GLU A 124 2.51 8.02 -24.43
C GLU A 124 2.25 9.19 -25.37
N ARG A 125 1.57 10.24 -24.87
CA ARG A 125 1.22 11.41 -25.69
C ARG A 125 2.42 12.21 -26.18
N THR A 126 3.54 12.17 -25.47
CA THR A 126 4.79 12.81 -25.92
C THR A 126 5.56 11.97 -26.94
N GLN A 127 5.17 10.72 -27.19
CA GLN A 127 5.85 9.81 -28.13
C GLN A 127 5.08 9.55 -29.43
N GLY A 128 3.77 9.82 -29.48
CA GLY A 128 2.95 9.74 -30.70
C GLY A 128 2.90 11.05 -31.46
#